data_AF-A0A419GJK2-F1
#
_entry.id   AF-A0A419GJK2-F1
#
_cell.length_a   1.000
_cell.length_b   1.000
_cell.length_c   1.000
_cell.angle_alpha   90.00
_cell.angle_beta   90.00
_cell.angle_gamma   90.00
#
_symmetry.space_group_name_H-M   'P 1'
#
loop_
_entity.id
_entity.type
_entity.pdbx_description
1 polymer ?
#
loop_
_entity_poly.entity_id
_entity_poly.type
_entity_poly.pdbx_seq_one_letter_code
_entity_poly.pdbx_strand_id
1 'polypeptide(L)'
;MLVLVSLPLLASCDEKSKNPVSEYGDAMIDAYKKGQAVKETADLDAIRKTIQVYYAENGKYPASLDEIANLIGKPLDTAKYDYNPQTGKVSLKK
;
A
#
# COMPACT_ATOMS: atom_id res chain seq x y z
N MET A 1 -23.75 5.53 -59.34
CA MET A 1 -24.42 6.46 -58.40
C MET A 1 -24.42 5.75 -57.05
N LEU A 2 -23.51 6.01 -56.09
CA LEU A 2 -23.36 7.24 -55.27
C LEU A 2 -24.75 7.75 -54.83
N VAL A 3 -25.17 7.88 -53.57
CA VAL A 3 -24.56 8.07 -52.21
C VAL A 3 -25.71 7.68 -51.23
N LEU A 4 -25.57 7.35 -49.94
CA LEU A 4 -25.25 8.27 -48.83
C LEU A 4 -25.36 7.45 -47.52
N VAL A 5 -24.22 7.00 -46.97
CA VAL A 5 -24.16 6.50 -45.59
C VAL A 5 -24.07 7.73 -44.69
N SER A 6 -25.16 8.08 -44.00
CA SER A 6 -25.18 9.14 -43.01
C SER A 6 -24.67 8.61 -41.67
N LEU A 7 -23.37 8.77 -41.43
CA LEU A 7 -22.77 8.59 -40.11
C LEU A 7 -22.87 9.93 -39.36
N PRO A 8 -23.65 10.05 -38.27
CA PRO A 8 -23.57 11.21 -37.42
C PRO A 8 -22.25 11.15 -36.64
N LEU A 9 -21.24 11.80 -37.22
CA LEU A 9 -20.15 12.44 -36.47
C LEU A 9 -20.80 13.54 -35.59
N LEU A 10 -20.10 13.94 -34.52
CA LEU A 10 -20.48 14.96 -33.52
C LEU A 10 -21.04 14.40 -32.19
N ALA A 11 -20.32 13.47 -31.58
CA ALA A 11 -20.10 13.54 -30.14
C ALA A 11 -18.70 14.10 -29.91
N SER A 12 -18.55 15.42 -30.08
CA SER A 12 -17.37 16.12 -29.57
C SER A 12 -17.51 16.14 -28.05
N CYS A 13 -16.96 15.11 -27.39
CA CYS A 13 -16.65 15.22 -25.98
C CYS A 13 -15.71 16.43 -25.82
N ASP A 14 -16.04 17.32 -24.89
CA ASP A 14 -15.12 18.31 -24.34
C ASP A 14 -13.89 17.59 -23.78
N GLU A 15 -12.94 17.24 -24.64
CA GLU A 15 -11.59 16.85 -24.23
C GLU A 15 -10.90 18.13 -23.77
N LYS A 16 -11.21 18.49 -22.52
CA LYS A 16 -10.50 19.46 -21.72
C LYS A 16 -9.02 19.14 -21.90
N SER A 17 -8.31 19.96 -22.68
CA SER A 17 -6.90 19.77 -23.02
C SER A 17 -6.10 19.61 -21.73
N LYS A 18 -5.87 18.37 -21.33
CA LYS A 18 -5.06 18.02 -20.16
C LYS A 18 -3.63 17.97 -20.65
N ASN A 19 -2.79 18.80 -20.04
CA ASN A 19 -1.39 18.88 -20.39
C ASN A 19 -0.75 17.48 -20.22
N PRO A 20 -0.24 16.84 -21.29
CA PRO A 20 0.29 15.48 -21.23
C PRO A 20 1.49 15.33 -20.29
N VAL A 21 2.22 16.43 -20.02
CA VAL A 21 3.30 16.46 -19.01
C VAL A 21 2.73 16.33 -17.60
N SER A 22 1.57 16.94 -17.33
CA SER A 22 0.87 16.81 -16.05
C SER A 22 0.41 15.37 -15.84
N GLU A 23 -0.16 14.74 -16.87
CA GLU A 23 -0.65 13.36 -16.77
C GLU A 23 0.48 12.36 -16.46
N TYR A 24 1.64 12.52 -17.09
CA TYR A 24 2.81 11.70 -16.79
C TYR A 24 3.32 11.92 -15.35
N GLY A 25 3.41 13.17 -14.92
CA GLY A 25 3.82 13.52 -13.55
C GLY A 25 2.88 12.94 -12.49
N ASP A 26 1.57 13.10 -12.70
CA ASP A 26 0.54 12.59 -11.79
C ASP A 26 0.57 11.04 -11.74
N ALA A 27 0.70 10.38 -12.89
CA ALA A 27 0.80 8.92 -12.95
C ALA A 27 2.02 8.38 -12.20
N MET A 28 3.17 9.06 -12.29
CA MET A 28 4.38 8.68 -11.56
C MET A 28 4.19 8.83 -10.05
N ILE A 29 3.63 9.95 -9.59
CA ILE A 29 3.36 10.20 -8.17
C ILE A 29 2.38 9.16 -7.62
N ASP A 30 1.33 8.84 -8.38
CA ASP A 30 0.34 7.85 -7.98
C ASP A 30 0.93 6.44 -7.91
N ALA A 31 1.75 6.04 -8.89
CA ALA A 31 2.45 4.77 -8.87
C ALA A 31 3.35 4.65 -7.63
N TYR A 32 4.08 5.73 -7.29
CA TYR A 32 4.92 5.78 -6.11
C TYR A 32 4.10 5.61 -4.81
N LYS A 33 3.00 6.34 -4.65
CA LYS A 33 2.12 6.24 -3.47
C LYS A 33 1.52 4.84 -3.32
N LYS A 34 1.05 4.24 -4.42
CA LYS A 34 0.53 2.86 -4.42
C LYS A 34 1.60 1.86 -4.02
N GLY A 35 2.81 2.01 -4.55
CA GLY A 35 3.96 1.16 -4.16
C GLY A 35 4.26 1.23 -2.66
N GLN A 36 4.23 2.43 -2.08
CA GLN A 36 4.44 2.63 -0.63
C GLN A 36 3.34 1.95 0.20
N ALA A 37 2.07 2.12 -0.15
CA ALA A 37 0.96 1.49 0.57
C ALA A 37 1.02 -0.05 0.52
N VAL A 38 1.41 -0.62 -0.61
CA VAL A 38 1.63 -2.07 -0.75
C VAL A 38 2.77 -2.54 0.13
N LYS A 39 3.88 -1.79 0.16
CA LYS A 39 5.04 -2.09 1.01
C LYS A 39 4.64 -2.08 2.50
N GLU A 40 3.94 -1.06 2.96
CA GLU A 40 3.50 -0.94 4.35
C GLU A 40 2.55 -2.08 4.76
N THR A 41 1.68 -2.51 3.84
CA THR A 41 0.79 -3.66 4.07
C THR A 41 1.58 -4.97 4.18
N ALA A 42 2.57 -5.18 3.30
CA ALA A 42 3.43 -6.36 3.33
C ALA A 42 4.30 -6.39 4.60
N ASP A 43 4.82 -5.25 5.03
CA ASP A 43 5.55 -5.11 6.29
C ASP A 43 4.65 -5.47 7.48
N LEU A 44 3.41 -4.96 7.51
CA LEU A 44 2.44 -5.27 8.56
C LEU A 44 2.09 -6.76 8.63
N ASP A 45 1.94 -7.44 7.49
CA ASP A 45 1.69 -8.89 7.44
C ASP A 45 2.87 -9.70 7.99
N ALA A 46 4.10 -9.32 7.62
CA ALA A 46 5.31 -9.96 8.13
C ALA A 46 5.44 -9.80 9.65
N ILE A 47 5.13 -8.62 10.19
CA ILE A 47 5.13 -8.37 11.63
C ILE A 47 4.10 -9.27 12.34
N ARG A 48 2.87 -9.35 11.82
CA ARG A 48 1.81 -10.21 12.39
C ARG A 48 2.23 -11.68 12.46
N LYS A 49 2.79 -12.22 11.37
CA LYS A 49 3.29 -13.59 11.33
C LYS A 49 4.41 -13.80 12.35
N THR A 50 5.33 -12.85 12.45
CA THR A 50 6.45 -12.96 13.40
C THR A 50 5.98 -12.91 14.85
N ILE A 51 4.98 -12.07 15.18
CA ILE A 51 4.36 -12.06 16.52
C ILE A 51 3.74 -13.43 16.84
N GLN A 52 3.07 -14.06 15.87
CA GLN A 52 2.48 -15.40 16.06
C GLN A 52 3.54 -16.47 16.28
N VAL A 53 4.64 -16.43 15.52
CA VAL A 53 5.79 -17.33 15.72
C VAL A 53 6.39 -17.12 17.10
N TYR A 54 6.66 -15.88 17.49
CA TYR A 54 7.17 -15.55 18.82
C TYR A 54 6.25 -16.08 19.92
N TYR A 55 4.92 -15.90 19.78
CA TYR A 55 3.94 -16.42 20.73
C TYR A 55 3.97 -17.95 20.82
N ALA A 56 4.05 -18.63 19.67
CA ALA A 56 4.11 -20.09 19.62
C ALA A 56 5.38 -20.64 20.31
N GLU A 57 6.49 -19.94 20.20
CA GLU A 57 7.78 -20.34 20.80
C GLU A 57 7.86 -20.00 22.30
N ASN A 58 7.27 -18.89 22.73
CA ASN A 58 7.47 -18.33 24.07
C ASN A 58 6.25 -18.43 24.99
N GLY A 59 5.08 -18.80 24.46
CA GLY A 59 3.80 -18.84 25.19
C GLY A 59 3.26 -17.47 25.59
N LYS A 60 3.90 -16.38 25.15
CA LYS A 60 3.52 -14.99 25.43
C LYS A 60 3.83 -14.11 24.22
N TYR A 61 3.09 -13.02 24.06
CA TYR A 61 3.37 -12.03 23.02
C TYR A 61 4.64 -11.23 23.40
N PRO A 62 5.38 -10.71 22.41
CA PRO A 62 6.56 -9.89 22.68
C PRO A 62 6.16 -8.61 23.42
N ALA A 63 6.99 -8.12 24.33
CA ALA A 63 6.68 -6.91 25.10
C ALA A 63 6.79 -5.65 24.24
N SER A 64 7.65 -5.66 23.22
CA SER A 64 7.72 -4.63 22.18
C SER A 64 8.00 -5.25 20.80
N LEU A 65 7.77 -4.48 19.73
CA LEU A 65 8.14 -4.92 18.38
C LEU A 65 9.67 -5.03 18.17
N ASP A 66 10.48 -4.47 19.07
CA ASP A 66 11.94 -4.57 19.00
C ASP A 66 12.43 -6.00 19.25
N GLU A 67 11.70 -6.78 20.07
CA GLU A 67 12.03 -8.19 20.35
C GLU A 67 11.94 -9.08 19.10
N ILE A 68 11.12 -8.68 18.13
CA ILE A 68 10.94 -9.41 16.87
C ILE A 68 11.65 -8.74 15.69
N ALA A 69 12.28 -7.58 15.88
CA ALA A 69 12.97 -6.85 14.82
C ALA A 69 14.07 -7.69 14.18
N ASN A 70 14.80 -8.47 14.99
CA ASN A 70 15.86 -9.38 14.52
C ASN A 70 15.31 -10.59 13.75
N LEU A 71 14.06 -10.98 13.99
CA LEU A 71 13.42 -12.14 13.33
C LEU A 71 12.88 -11.78 11.94
N ILE A 72 12.55 -10.52 11.70
CA ILE A 72 11.97 -10.02 10.45
C ILE A 72 13.01 -9.90 9.33
N GLY A 73 14.31 -9.97 9.65
CA GLY A 73 15.41 -10.00 8.67
C GLY A 73 15.62 -8.70 7.89
N LYS A 74 14.92 -7.62 8.27
CA LYS A 74 15.06 -6.26 7.71
C LYS A 74 14.86 -5.22 8.82
N PRO A 75 15.38 -4.00 8.66
CA PRO A 75 15.12 -2.92 9.60
C PRO A 75 13.61 -2.68 9.73
N LEU A 76 13.11 -2.80 10.97
CA LEU A 76 11.73 -2.49 11.31
C LEU A 76 11.66 -1.10 11.92
N ASP A 77 10.97 -0.18 11.25
CA ASP A 77 10.63 1.11 11.82
C ASP A 77 9.41 0.95 12.74
N THR A 78 9.66 0.67 14.02
CA THR A 78 8.61 0.45 15.03
C THR A 78 7.76 1.69 15.28
N ALA A 79 8.26 2.89 14.93
CA ALA A 79 7.52 4.13 15.13
C ALA A 79 6.24 4.20 14.29
N LYS A 80 6.17 3.48 13.17
CA LYS A 80 5.02 3.44 12.24
C LYS A 80 3.85 2.57 12.70
N TYR A 81 4.01 1.81 13.78
CA TYR A 81 3.03 0.81 14.19
C TYR A 81 2.48 1.08 15.59
N ASP A 82 1.19 0.81 15.76
CA ASP A 82 0.55 0.67 17.05
C ASP A 82 0.50 -0.81 17.40
N TYR A 83 1.10 -1.17 18.53
CA TYR A 83 1.20 -2.55 18.99
C TYR A 83 0.68 -2.68 20.42
N ASN A 84 -0.12 -3.72 20.66
CA ASN A 84 -0.63 -4.07 21.98
C ASN A 84 -0.01 -5.39 22.47
N PRO A 85 0.92 -5.36 23.45
CA PRO A 85 1.61 -6.55 23.94
C PRO A 85 0.71 -7.52 24.72
N GLN A 86 -0.46 -7.10 25.19
CA GLN A 86 -1.40 -7.99 25.89
C GLN A 86 -2.18 -8.88 24.91
N THR A 87 -2.37 -8.42 23.68
CA THR A 87 -3.23 -9.09 22.69
C THR A 87 -2.48 -9.53 21.43
N GLY A 88 -1.22 -9.11 21.27
CA GLY A 88 -0.44 -9.34 20.06
C GLY A 88 -0.92 -8.55 18.83
N LYS A 89 -1.93 -7.67 18.99
CA LYS A 89 -2.51 -6.91 17.88
C LYS A 89 -1.56 -5.81 17.43
N VAL A 90 -1.39 -5.70 16.11
CA VAL A 90 -0.60 -4.66 15.45
C VAL A 90 -1.36 -4.03 14.28
N SER A 91 -1.26 -2.70 14.16
CA SER A 91 -1.80 -1.89 13.07
C SER A 91 -0.82 -0.78 12.68
N LEU A 92 -1.01 -0.20 11.50
CA LEU A 92 -0.35 1.06 11.14
C LEU A 92 -0.89 2.19 12.03
N LYS A 93 -0.01 3.08 12.47
CA LYS A 93 -0.43 4.36 13.06
C LYS A 93 -1.14 5.20 11.99
N LYS A 94 -2.16 5.94 12.44
CA LYS A 94 -2.86 6.92 11.61
C LYS A 94 -2.12 8.25 11.57
#